data_AF-A0A5S3V3N6-F1
#
_entry.id   AF-A0A5S3V3N6-F1
#
_cell.length_a   1.000
_cell.length_b   1.000
_cell.length_c   1.000
_cell.angle_alpha   90.00
_cell.angle_beta   90.00
_cell.angle_gamma   90.00
#
_symmetry.space_group_name_H-M   'P 1'
#
loop_
_entity.id
_entity.type
_entity.pdbx_description
1 polymer ?
#
loop_
_entity_poly.entity_id
_entity_poly.type
_entity_poly.pdbx_seq_one_letter_code
_entity_poly.pdbx_strand_id
1 'polypeptide(L)'
;MVPSGWERKALVNVAEVRTGVAKGKKGLKDPIEVPYLRVANVQDGHIDLTEIKTIAIERHQLERYSLEPGDVLMTEGGDFDKLGRGDVWRG
;
A
#
# COMPACT_ATOMS: atom_id res chain seq x y z
N MET A 1 28.65 2.05 9.55
CA MET A 1 28.26 1.92 10.97
C MET A 1 26.94 2.62 11.19
N VAL A 2 26.13 2.23 12.18
CA VAL A 2 24.96 3.00 12.64
C VAL A 2 25.37 3.87 13.85
N PRO A 3 24.66 4.97 14.16
CA PRO A 3 24.98 5.79 15.32
C PRO A 3 24.95 5.01 16.64
N SER A 4 25.66 5.50 17.66
CA SER A 4 25.64 4.89 19.00
C SER A 4 24.21 4.80 19.54
N GLY A 5 23.84 3.64 20.10
CA GLY A 5 22.49 3.35 20.59
C GLY A 5 21.49 2.84 19.54
N TRP A 6 21.85 2.81 18.25
CA TRP A 6 21.00 2.25 17.19
C TRP A 6 21.29 0.77 16.96
N GLU A 7 20.23 -0.01 16.80
CA GLU A 7 20.29 -1.41 16.39
C GLU A 7 19.78 -1.54 14.94
N ARG A 8 20.44 -2.37 14.13
CA ARG A 8 19.91 -2.76 12.82
C ARG A 8 18.94 -3.91 12.99
N LYS A 9 17.67 -3.69 12.63
CA LYS A 9 16.66 -4.75 12.56
C LYS A 9 16.10 -4.88 11.15
N ALA A 10 15.75 -6.10 10.78
CA ALA A 10 14.98 -6.33 9.56
C ALA A 10 13.56 -5.79 9.75
N LEU A 11 12.99 -5.14 8.72
CA LEU A 11 11.66 -4.53 8.79
C LEU A 11 10.57 -5.54 9.18
N VAL A 12 10.67 -6.77 8.67
CA VAL A 12 9.75 -7.88 9.00
C VAL A 12 9.68 -8.22 10.49
N ASN A 13 10.69 -7.84 11.28
CA ASN A 13 10.70 -8.09 12.73
C ASN A 13 10.04 -6.97 13.53
N VAL A 14 9.69 -5.85 12.90
CA VAL A 14 9.15 -4.65 13.58
C VAL A 14 7.88 -4.11 12.94
N ALA A 15 7.50 -4.62 11.77
CA ALA A 15 6.29 -4.25 11.05
C ALA A 15 5.78 -5.44 10.22
N GLU A 16 4.50 -5.43 9.91
CA GLU A 16 3.94 -6.34 8.92
C GLU A 16 4.12 -5.76 7.51
N VAL A 17 4.83 -6.49 6.65
CA VAL A 17 5.08 -6.06 5.27
C VAL A 17 4.14 -6.82 4.34
N ARG A 18 3.24 -6.10 3.67
CA ARG A 18 2.23 -6.65 2.77
C ARG A 18 2.30 -5.99 1.40
N THR A 19 2.06 -6.77 0.36
CA THR A 19 1.84 -6.26 -0.99
C THR A 19 0.36 -5.98 -1.24
N GLY A 20 0.10 -5.04 -2.15
CA GLY A 20 -1.26 -4.72 -2.60
C GLY A 20 -1.89 -5.79 -3.49
N VAL A 21 -3.04 -5.46 -4.07
CA VAL A 21 -3.78 -6.33 -4.99
C VAL A 21 -3.43 -6.03 -6.45
N ALA A 22 -3.18 -7.07 -7.25
CA ALA A 22 -2.95 -6.95 -8.69
C ALA A 22 -4.29 -6.80 -9.45
N LYS A 23 -4.32 -5.88 -10.42
CA LYS A 23 -5.50 -5.68 -11.29
C LYS A 23 -5.68 -6.86 -12.24
N GLY A 24 -6.95 -7.20 -12.54
CA GLY A 24 -7.28 -8.12 -13.63
C GLY A 24 -7.38 -9.60 -13.25
N LYS A 25 -7.47 -9.92 -11.95
CA LYS A 25 -7.80 -11.27 -11.48
C LYS A 25 -9.16 -11.68 -12.06
N LYS A 26 -9.19 -12.77 -12.82
CA LYS A 26 -10.40 -13.36 -13.40
C LYS A 26 -10.98 -14.43 -12.47
N GLY A 27 -12.28 -14.67 -12.56
CA GLY A 27 -12.94 -15.76 -11.82
C GLY A 27 -13.05 -15.53 -10.31
N LEU A 28 -13.21 -14.27 -9.89
CA LEU A 28 -13.45 -13.93 -8.48
C LEU A 28 -14.73 -14.61 -7.96
N LYS A 29 -14.67 -15.17 -6.75
CA LYS A 29 -15.82 -15.70 -6.03
C LYS A 29 -16.34 -14.66 -5.04
N ASP A 30 -17.65 -14.40 -5.03
CA ASP A 30 -18.30 -13.34 -4.24
C ASP A 30 -17.56 -11.99 -4.36
N PRO A 31 -17.51 -11.40 -5.57
CA PRO A 31 -16.80 -10.15 -5.80
C PRO A 31 -17.54 -8.96 -5.17
N ILE A 32 -16.75 -8.05 -4.60
CA ILE A 32 -17.18 -6.72 -4.19
C ILE A 32 -16.32 -5.67 -4.88
N GLU A 33 -16.90 -4.53 -5.22
CA GLU A 33 -16.16 -3.36 -5.69
C GLU A 33 -15.87 -2.44 -4.51
N VAL A 34 -14.60 -2.06 -4.37
CA VAL A 34 -14.15 -1.17 -3.28
C VAL A 34 -13.18 -0.12 -3.81
N PRO A 35 -13.13 1.08 -3.19
CA PRO A 35 -12.09 2.07 -3.47
C PRO A 35 -10.69 1.48 -3.22
N TYR A 36 -9.70 1.87 -4.02
CA TYR A 36 -8.32 1.45 -3.81
C TYR A 36 -7.31 2.51 -4.23
N LEU A 37 -6.13 2.47 -3.60
CA LEU A 37 -5.00 3.33 -3.95
C LEU A 37 -4.13 2.69 -5.04
N ARG A 38 -3.67 3.51 -5.97
CA ARG A 38 -2.70 3.17 -7.01
C ARG A 38 -1.38 3.90 -6.76
N VAL A 39 -0.36 3.56 -7.54
CA VAL A 39 0.89 4.33 -7.64
C VAL A 39 0.62 5.82 -7.90
N ALA A 40 -0.44 6.17 -8.63
CA ALA A 40 -0.82 7.56 -8.88
C ALA A 40 -1.36 8.30 -7.63
N ASN A 41 -1.76 7.58 -6.58
CA ASN A 41 -2.25 8.17 -5.34
C ASN A 41 -1.14 8.33 -4.30
N VAL A 42 -0.06 7.56 -4.38
CA VAL A 42 1.05 7.61 -3.41
C VAL A 42 2.17 8.47 -3.98
N GLN A 43 2.32 9.68 -3.43
CA GLN A 43 3.32 10.65 -3.85
C GLN A 43 4.48 10.72 -2.85
N ASP A 44 5.51 11.50 -3.18
CA ASP A 44 6.64 11.73 -2.26
C ASP A 44 6.17 12.67 -1.12
N GLY A 45 5.87 12.07 0.04
CA GLY A 45 5.45 12.79 1.25
C GLY A 45 3.99 13.22 1.33
N HIS A 46 3.12 12.73 0.44
CA HIS A 46 1.67 12.87 0.58
C HIS A 46 0.87 11.78 -0.16
N ILE A 47 -0.39 11.59 0.23
CA ILE A 47 -1.37 10.76 -0.49
C ILE A 47 -2.38 11.65 -1.22
N ASP A 48 -2.43 11.54 -2.55
CA ASP A 48 -3.40 12.24 -3.41
C ASP A 48 -4.69 11.41 -3.55
N LEU A 49 -5.77 11.93 -2.97
CA LEU A 49 -7.11 11.35 -2.99
C LEU A 49 -8.07 12.06 -3.96
N THR A 50 -7.56 12.97 -4.79
CA THR A 50 -8.38 13.75 -5.75
C THR A 50 -9.11 12.84 -6.74
N GLU A 51 -8.45 11.76 -7.19
CA GLU A 51 -9.06 10.74 -8.03
C GLU A 51 -8.87 9.34 -7.44
N ILE A 52 -9.98 8.73 -7.02
CA ILE A 52 -10.03 7.35 -6.54
C ILE A 52 -10.82 6.50 -7.53
N LYS A 53 -10.27 5.32 -7.88
CA LYS A 53 -11.01 4.31 -8.64
C LYS A 53 -11.36 3.14 -7.75
N THR A 54 -12.19 2.26 -8.29
CA THR A 54 -12.58 1.01 -7.67
C THR A 54 -11.83 -0.18 -8.26
N ILE A 55 -11.75 -1.25 -7.49
CA ILE A 55 -11.28 -2.57 -7.92
C ILE A 55 -12.22 -3.65 -7.38
N ALA A 56 -12.40 -4.71 -8.15
CA ALA A 56 -13.11 -5.90 -7.71
C ALA A 56 -12.15 -6.83 -6.94
N ILE A 57 -12.51 -7.20 -5.72
CA ILE A 57 -11.82 -8.21 -4.90
C ILE A 57 -12.81 -9.25 -4.40
N GLU A 58 -12.33 -10.41 -3.92
CA GLU A 58 -13.20 -11.36 -3.23
C GLU A 58 -13.49 -10.80 -1.82
N ARG A 59 -14.75 -10.89 -1.37
CA ARG A 59 -15.20 -10.27 -0.11
C ARG A 59 -14.33 -10.60 1.10
N HIS A 60 -13.86 -11.84 1.20
CA HIS A 60 -13.00 -12.29 2.30
C HIS A 60 -11.61 -11.63 2.32
N GLN A 61 -11.20 -10.96 1.24
CA GLN A 61 -9.92 -10.26 1.15
C GLN A 61 -10.00 -8.80 1.64
N LEU A 62 -11.20 -8.29 1.92
CA LEU A 62 -11.42 -6.89 2.27
C LEU A 62 -10.58 -6.46 3.48
N GLU A 63 -10.65 -7.21 4.57
CA GLU A 63 -9.91 -6.92 5.80
C GLU A 63 -8.40 -6.91 5.55
N ARG A 64 -7.88 -7.88 4.79
CA ARG A 64 -6.45 -8.00 4.47
C ARG A 64 -5.89 -6.78 3.71
N TYR A 65 -6.69 -6.19 2.82
CA TYR A 65 -6.29 -5.08 1.96
C TYR A 65 -6.76 -3.71 2.46
N SER A 66 -7.48 -3.66 3.58
CA SER A 66 -7.90 -2.41 4.19
C SER A 66 -6.70 -1.72 4.82
N LEU A 67 -6.64 -0.39 4.68
CA LEU A 67 -5.61 0.44 5.30
C LEU A 67 -6.07 0.92 6.67
N GLU A 68 -5.15 0.91 7.62
CA GLU A 68 -5.34 1.43 8.96
C GLU A 68 -4.52 2.72 9.16
N PRO A 69 -5.06 3.73 9.88
CA PRO A 69 -4.29 4.93 10.20
C PRO A 69 -2.94 4.56 10.86
N GLY A 70 -1.84 5.02 10.27
CA GLY A 70 -0.47 4.65 10.66
C GLY A 70 0.23 3.71 9.68
N ASP A 71 -0.49 3.09 8.74
CA ASP A 71 0.12 2.30 7.67
C ASP A 71 1.07 3.15 6.82
N VAL A 72 2.25 2.61 6.53
CA VAL A 72 3.23 3.26 5.66
C VAL A 72 3.07 2.71 4.25
N LEU A 73 2.66 3.57 3.32
CA LEU A 73 2.52 3.21 1.92
C LEU A 73 3.83 3.48 1.19
N MET A 74 4.25 2.55 0.33
CA MET A 74 5.44 2.72 -0.48
C MET A 74 5.22 2.15 -1.89
N THR A 75 5.72 2.85 -2.91
CA THR A 75 5.69 2.38 -4.29
C THR A 75 6.93 1.55 -4.61
N GLU A 76 6.71 0.30 -5.03
CA GLU A 76 7.79 -0.66 -5.37
C GLU A 76 8.19 -0.62 -6.85
N GLY A 77 7.51 0.16 -7.68
CA GLY A 77 7.76 0.21 -9.12
C GLY A 77 7.04 1.35 -9.84
N GLY A 78 7.23 1.39 -11.16
CA GLY A 78 6.82 2.50 -12.02
C GLY A 78 8.02 3.05 -12.78
N ASP A 79 7.91 4.28 -13.26
CA ASP A 79 9.03 5.03 -13.83
C ASP A 79 10.01 5.44 -12.72
N PHE A 80 11.23 5.85 -13.10
CA PHE A 80 12.29 6.20 -12.16
C PHE A 80 11.86 7.24 -11.11
N ASP A 81 11.01 8.20 -11.49
CA ASP A 81 10.48 9.23 -10.60
C ASP A 81 9.49 8.68 -9.56
N LYS A 82 8.92 7.50 -9.78
CA LYS A 82 7.87 6.90 -8.95
C LYS A 82 8.39 5.89 -7.95
N LEU A 83 9.63 5.42 -8.10
CA LEU A 83 10.22 4.43 -7.20
C LEU A 83 10.51 5.04 -5.83
N GLY A 84 10.02 4.40 -4.76
CA GLY A 84 10.31 4.80 -3.39
C GLY A 84 9.49 5.98 -2.86
N ARG A 85 8.46 6.43 -3.59
CA ARG A 85 7.47 7.37 -3.05
C ARG A 85 6.70 6.71 -1.92
N GLY A 86 6.28 7.51 -0.95
CA GLY A 86 5.54 7.01 0.20
C GLY A 86 5.09 8.12 1.13
N ASP A 87 4.07 7.79 1.91
CA ASP A 87 3.60 8.59 3.04
C ASP A 87 2.82 7.68 4.01
N VAL A 88 2.53 8.21 5.20
CA VAL A 88 1.72 7.55 6.22
C VAL A 88 0.24 7.77 5.90
N TRP A 89 -0.53 6.68 5.84
CA TRP A 89 -1.98 6.73 5.76
C TRP A 89 -2.57 7.32 7.04
N ARG A 90 -3.42 8.34 6.91
CA ARG A 90 -4.00 9.07 8.06
C ARG A 90 -5.50 8.84 8.26
N GLY A 91 -6.17 8.14 7.33
CA GLY A 91 -7.63 7.97 7.31
C GLY A 91 -8.32 8.93 6.35
#